data_AF-X1PJQ5-F1
#
_entry.id   AF-X1PJQ5-F1
#
_cell.length_a   1.000
_cell.length_b   1.000
_cell.length_c   1.000
_cell.angle_alpha   90.00
_cell.angle_beta   90.00
_cell.angle_gamma   90.00
#
_symmetry.space_group_name_H-M   'P 1'
#
loop_
_entity.id
_entity.type
_entity.pdbx_description
1 polymer ?
#
loop_
_entity_poly.entity_id
_entity_poly.type
_entity_poly.pdbx_seq_one_letter_code
_entity_poly.pdbx_strand_id
1 'polypeptide(L)' 'MRLYVQDILVEIESDMSLLDFVGLKIEVEEALGKKVDLVEYSTIKPLIKERILSEQVVIL' A
#
# COMPACT_ATOMS: atom_id res chain seq x y z
N MET A 1 -16.91 14.99 -0.83
CA MET A 1 -15.59 14.63 -0.29
C MET A 1 -14.93 13.67 -1.27
N ARG A 2 -13.79 14.00 -1.87
CA ARG A 2 -13.08 13.09 -2.80
C ARG A 2 -11.87 12.54 -2.05
N LEU A 3 -11.96 11.30 -1.56
CA LEU A 3 -10.86 10.64 -0.86
C LEU A 3 -9.88 10.11 -1.91
N TYR A 4 -8.71 10.73 -2.00
CA TYR A 4 -7.64 10.26 -2.86
C TYR A 4 -6.77 9.29 -2.07
N VAL A 5 -7.08 8.00 -2.12
CA VAL A 5 -6.20 6.93 -1.63
C VAL A 5 -5.00 6.89 -2.58
N GLN A 6 -3.90 7.54 -2.22
CA GLN A 6 -2.63 7.44 -2.98
C GLN A 6 -1.74 6.40 -2.34
N ASP A 7 -1.67 6.35 -1.01
CA ASP A 7 -0.84 5.42 -0.27
C ASP A 7 -1.65 4.19 0.15
N ILE A 8 -1.13 3.00 -0.19
CA ILE A 8 -1.70 1.70 0.16
C ILE A 8 -0.66 0.93 0.97
N LEU A 9 -1.02 0.63 2.22
CA LEU A 9 -0.21 -0.23 3.07
C LEU A 9 -0.51 -1.69 2.77
N VAL A 10 0.52 -2.48 2.52
CA VAL A 10 0.41 -3.92 2.25
C VAL A 10 1.31 -4.73 3.17
N GLU A 11 0.84 -5.92 3.48
CA GLU A 11 1.66 -6.97 4.10
C GLU A 11 2.01 -7.95 2.99
N ILE A 12 3.30 -8.12 2.74
CA ILE A 12 3.82 -8.99 1.69
C ILE A 12 4.31 -10.28 2.34
N GLU A 13 3.89 -11.42 1.79
CA GLU A 13 4.39 -12.73 2.19
C GLU A 13 5.81 -12.97 1.65
N SER A 14 6.59 -13.78 2.38
CA SER A 14 8.04 -13.96 2.14
C SER A 14 8.40 -14.61 0.79
N ASP A 15 7.43 -15.18 0.08
CA ASP A 15 7.58 -15.83 -1.21
C ASP A 15 7.26 -14.90 -2.41
N MET A 16 6.74 -13.70 -2.17
CA MET A 16 6.49 -12.72 -3.22
C MET A 16 7.81 -12.21 -3.82
N SER A 17 7.96 -12.33 -5.15
CA SER A 17 9.10 -11.74 -5.85
C SER A 17 8.90 -10.25 -6.11
N LEU A 18 9.98 -9.54 -6.47
CA LEU A 18 9.90 -8.14 -6.89
C LEU A 18 9.00 -7.95 -8.13
N LEU A 19 8.95 -8.94 -9.03
CA LEU A 19 8.09 -8.86 -10.21
C LEU A 19 6.62 -9.02 -9.84
N ASP A 20 6.30 -9.89 -8.88
CA ASP A 20 4.94 -10.05 -8.37
C ASP A 20 4.48 -8.76 -7.68
N PHE A 21 5.35 -8.14 -6.87
CA PHE A 21 5.05 -6.86 -6.23
C PHE A 21 4.79 -5.74 -7.25
N VAL A 22 5.61 -5.64 -8.29
CA VAL A 22 5.40 -4.66 -9.38
C VAL A 22 4.13 -4.97 -10.16
N GLY A 23 3.83 -6.25 -10.41
CA GLY A 23 2.60 -6.69 -11.05
C GLY A 23 1.36 -6.25 -10.26
N LEU A 24 1.33 -6.52 -8.96
CA LEU A 24 0.27 -6.08 -8.05
C LEU A 24 0.06 -4.57 -8.13
N LYS A 25 1.14 -3.79 -8.15
CA LYS A 25 1.04 -2.34 -8.29
C LYS A 25 0.33 -1.93 -9.58
N ILE A 26 0.73 -2.51 -10.71
CA ILE A 26 0.14 -2.20 -12.01
C ILE A 26 -1.36 -2.54 -12.01
N GLU A 27 -1.73 -3.72 -11.52
CA GLU A 27 -3.12 -4.16 -11.45
C GLU A 27 -3.99 -3.21 -10.62
N VAL A 28 -3.48 -2.76 -9.47
CA VAL A 28 -4.18 -1.80 -8.60
C VAL A 28 -4.31 -0.43 -9.26
N GLU A 29 -3.25 0.06 -9.91
CA GLU A 29 -3.28 1.35 -10.63
C GLU A 29 -4.29 1.32 -11.80
N GLU A 30 -4.34 0.21 -12.54
CA GLU A 30 -5.29 -0.01 -13.63
C GLU A 30 -6.73 -0.07 -13.13
N ALA A 31 -6.98 -0.83 -12.05
CA ALA A 31 -8.31 -0.94 -11.46
C ALA A 31 -8.83 0.40 -10.91
N LEU A 32 -7.94 1.23 -10.36
CA LEU A 32 -8.29 2.55 -9.83
C LEU A 32 -8.26 3.67 -10.87
N GLY A 33 -7.65 3.45 -12.04
CA GLY A 33 -7.45 4.45 -13.08
C GLY A 33 -6.54 5.61 -12.65
N LYS A 34 -5.66 5.38 -11.66
CA LYS A 34 -4.74 6.39 -11.11
C LYS A 34 -3.51 5.73 -10.49
N LYS A 35 -2.43 6.49 -10.38
CA LYS A 35 -1.21 6.02 -9.70
C LYS A 35 -1.45 5.80 -8.21
N VAL A 36 -0.76 4.80 -7.67
CA VAL A 36 -0.72 4.50 -6.23
C VAL A 36 0.71 4.31 -5.75
N ASP A 37 0.95 4.59 -4.48
CA ASP A 37 2.14 4.20 -3.76
C ASP A 37 1.83 2.97 -2.92
N LEU A 38 2.56 1.89 -3.16
CA LEU A 38 2.44 0.64 -2.41
C LEU A 38 3.58 0.57 -1.44
N VAL A 39 3.24 0.52 -0.15
CA VAL A 39 4.21 0.59 0.95
C VAL A 39 4.03 -0.62 1.85
N GLU A 40 5.11 -1.34 2.09
CA GLU A 40 5.07 -2.46 3.04
C GLU A 40 5.02 -1.96 4.49
N TYR A 41 4.20 -2.60 5.32
CA TYR A 41 4.17 -2.33 6.77
C TYR A 41 5.55 -2.45 7.43
N SER A 42 6.40 -3.34 6.93
CA SER A 42 7.76 -3.61 7.41
C SER A 42 8.68 -2.39 7.23
N THR A 43 8.42 -1.56 6.23
CA THR A 43 9.26 -0.41 5.84
C THR A 43 8.91 0.88 6.56
N ILE A 44 7.78 0.90 7.29
CA ILE A 44 7.33 2.07 8.02
C ILE A 44 8.31 2.41 9.15
N LYS A 45 8.81 3.65 9.15
CA LYS A 45 9.71 4.13 10.20
C LYS A 45 9.00 4.06 11.57
N PRO A 46 9.63 3.47 12.61
CA PRO A 46 8.99 3.31 13.92
C PRO A 46 8.42 4.60 14.51
N LEU A 47 9.12 5.73 14.33
CA LEU A 47 8.74 7.04 14.86
C LEU A 47 7.36 7.55 14.37
N ILE A 48 6.91 7.11 13.18
CA ILE A 48 5.64 7.56 12.58
C ILE A 48 4.62 6.42 12.44
N LYS A 49 4.99 5.21 12.86
CA LYS A 49 4.19 4.00 12.66
C LYS A 49 2.81 4.10 13.33
N GLU A 50 2.77 4.48 14.60
CA GLU A 50 1.51 4.58 15.35
C GLU A 50 0.53 5.56 14.70
N ARG A 51 1.03 6.72 14.26
CA ARG A 51 0.22 7.73 13.58
C ARG A 51 -0.37 7.18 12.28
N ILE A 52 0.47 6.60 11.42
CA ILE A 52 0.01 6.00 10.15
C ILE A 52 -1.04 4.92 10.41
N LEU A 53 -0.80 4.02 11.36
CA LEU A 53 -1.74 2.94 11.70
C LEU A 53 -3.05 3.43 12.33
N SER A 54 -3.07 4.62 12.95
CA SER A 54 -4.29 5.22 13.49
C SER A 54 -5.14 5.93 12.43
N GLU A 55 -4.51 6.41 11.35
CA GLU A 55 -5.16 7.11 10.25
C GLU A 55 -5.59 6.15 9.12
N GLN A 56 -5.07 4.92 9.12
CA GLN A 56 -5.36 3.93 8.08
C GLN A 56 -6.84 3.54 8.06
N VAL A 57 -7.31 3.19 6.87
CA VAL A 57 -8.62 2.56 6.66
C VAL A 57 -8.37 1.16 6.13
N VAL A 58 -8.73 0.14 6.92
CA VAL A 58 -8.56 -1.27 6.54
C VAL A 58 -9.56 -1.62 5.43
N ILE A 59 -9.07 -2.23 4.37
CA ILE A 59 -9.86 -2.75 3.25
C ILE A 59 -9.92 -4.28 3.42
N LEU A 60 -11.13 -4.86 3.33
CA LEU A 60 -11.40 -6.30 3.46
C LEU A 60 -11.38 -7.01 2.10
#